data_AF-A0A7K1H8S4-F1
#
_entry.id   AF-A0A7K1H8S4-F1
#
_cell.length_a   1.000
_cell.length_b   1.000
_cell.length_c   1.000
_cell.angle_alpha   90.00
_cell.angle_beta   90.00
_cell.angle_gamma   90.00
#
_symmetry.space_group_name_H-M   'P 1'
#
loop_
_entity.id
_entity.type
_entity.pdbx_description
1 polymer ?
#
loop_
_entity_poly.entity_id
_entity_poly.type
_entity_poly.pdbx_seq_one_letter_code
_entity_poly.pdbx_strand_id
1 'polypeptide(L)'
;MSLIQVLHSGGTEFAHDGVASCGTGHGWTANARSCRRTGASAQVSGCDRFFAGDGLLAAGRDGGSSVGCRSAMSSVWPSTRPTVSRGAVVISEVTPPAMVAVLRGLAANAALDMALLRPLLDSFDLLTLVALAEREDLTRAAAMALARRADPTLRRSLARNPVAAMHVWSVLVADPDRQVRCALARGHSRDFRTTVDLPLPEAAQRALAHDPDDQVRHALAYRPNPAMQVGLHLAADPSVPVRRAVAQSWRPLPDVVARALLADSDAEVRRGALLAMTPPPDLVTQLLADPETRQEAAEQAPLNSEDAAVLVTDPNPAVREAAARNRHTPLAMVLRLGRDPDEDVRAAAMLHPDLPDEAREQIAASVDTRDYHVADWLLPHRSTLAERLKHVDSRFVFCRRAVAFSPDLPTWAVARLAADEDYSVRLLLAENHPEAPADILPDLIRRAGHARWNLVNHPNMPAHALAEFAASGNDDLRRVAATSRNLPATAATQLATHDDHTTRHLVAANPALPLPEITRLLHDPDPQLAEAAAHNPHLPPRLARQLIASGDASLPKAEHDNGPPAAGHPPTPDERTPRPASSAGE
;
A
#
# COMPACT_ATOMS: atom_id res chain seq x y z
N MET A 1 -39.04 18.93 -28.96
CA MET A 1 -39.03 19.35 -30.38
C MET A 1 -37.67 18.95 -30.94
N SER A 2 -37.38 17.66 -31.11
CA SER A 2 -37.63 16.83 -32.31
C SER A 2 -36.23 16.49 -32.88
N LEU A 3 -35.83 15.27 -33.27
CA LEU A 3 -36.51 14.01 -33.54
C LEU A 3 -35.44 12.89 -33.61
N ILE A 4 -35.57 11.86 -32.80
CA ILE A 4 -35.53 10.42 -33.10
C ILE A 4 -35.11 9.99 -34.53
N GLN A 5 -34.12 9.08 -34.65
CA GLN A 5 -34.33 7.78 -35.31
C GLN A 5 -33.27 6.73 -34.97
N VAL A 6 -33.77 5.59 -34.45
CA VAL A 6 -33.10 4.32 -34.17
C VAL A 6 -33.01 3.51 -35.47
N LEU A 7 -31.89 2.80 -35.72
CA LEU A 7 -31.90 1.49 -36.37
C LEU A 7 -30.77 0.60 -35.82
N HIS A 8 -31.17 -0.56 -35.31
CA HIS A 8 -30.34 -1.69 -34.87
C HIS A 8 -29.63 -2.37 -36.06
N SER A 9 -28.43 -2.93 -35.83
CA SER A 9 -28.12 -4.34 -36.15
C SER A 9 -26.69 -4.72 -35.75
N GLY A 10 -26.56 -5.86 -35.05
CA GLY A 10 -25.38 -6.73 -35.17
C GLY A 10 -24.46 -6.85 -33.94
N GLY A 11 -24.68 -7.91 -33.15
CA GLY A 11 -23.60 -8.84 -32.78
C GLY A 11 -22.64 -8.43 -31.67
N THR A 12 -22.89 -8.97 -30.48
CA THR A 12 -22.01 -9.08 -29.32
C THR A 12 -20.71 -9.83 -29.59
N GLU A 13 -19.57 -9.28 -29.14
CA GLU A 13 -18.45 -10.03 -28.52
C GLU A 13 -17.55 -9.04 -27.75
N PHE A 14 -17.90 -8.75 -26.49
CA PHE A 14 -17.01 -8.03 -25.56
C PHE A 14 -16.21 -9.05 -24.75
N ALA A 15 -14.92 -9.19 -25.10
CA ALA A 15 -13.92 -9.77 -24.24
C ALA A 15 -13.62 -8.80 -23.09
N HIS A 16 -14.10 -9.12 -21.89
CA HIS A 16 -13.70 -8.43 -20.66
C HIS A 16 -12.38 -9.02 -20.17
N ASP A 17 -11.26 -8.45 -20.60
CA ASP A 17 -9.97 -8.54 -19.91
C ASP A 17 -9.43 -7.12 -19.72
N GLY A 18 -9.58 -6.60 -18.49
CA GLY A 18 -9.19 -5.26 -18.10
C GLY A 18 -8.56 -5.28 -16.72
N VAL A 19 -7.36 -5.86 -16.60
CA VAL A 19 -6.49 -5.69 -15.43
C VAL A 19 -5.76 -4.36 -15.61
N ALA A 20 -6.30 -3.29 -15.03
CA ALA A 20 -5.62 -1.99 -14.96
C ALA A 20 -4.38 -2.11 -14.06
N SER A 21 -3.20 -2.11 -14.67
CA SER A 21 -1.92 -2.01 -13.96
C SER A 21 -1.71 -0.58 -13.49
N CYS A 22 -2.02 -0.29 -12.22
CA CYS A 22 -1.52 0.92 -11.58
C CYS A 22 -0.04 0.73 -11.25
N GLY A 23 0.80 1.50 -11.94
CA GLY A 23 2.25 1.50 -11.78
C GLY A 23 2.68 1.81 -10.35
N THR A 24 3.72 1.09 -9.93
CA THR A 24 4.42 1.24 -8.67
C THR A 24 4.95 2.66 -8.47
N GLY A 25 4.73 3.21 -7.27
CA GLY A 25 5.14 4.56 -6.87
C GLY A 25 6.60 4.90 -7.20
N HIS A 26 6.75 5.80 -8.15
CA HIS A 26 7.60 6.97 -7.97
C HIS A 26 6.68 8.09 -7.47
N GLY A 27 7.23 9.10 -6.78
CA GLY A 27 6.47 10.18 -6.16
C GLY A 27 5.34 10.73 -7.03
N TRP A 28 4.28 11.20 -6.37
CA TRP A 28 3.08 11.79 -6.98
C TRP A 28 3.43 12.99 -7.88
N THR A 29 3.93 12.74 -9.09
CA THR A 29 4.09 13.74 -10.17
C THR A 29 3.88 13.17 -11.57
N ALA A 30 3.67 11.86 -11.75
CA ALA A 30 3.49 11.27 -13.07
C ALA A 30 2.27 10.35 -13.18
N ASN A 31 1.04 10.91 -13.15
CA ASN A 31 -0.07 10.33 -13.95
C ASN A 31 -1.39 11.13 -14.06
N ALA A 32 -1.40 12.46 -13.91
CA ALA A 32 -2.64 13.23 -14.16
C ALA A 32 -2.89 13.53 -15.66
N ARG A 33 -1.86 13.44 -16.53
CA ARG A 33 -1.98 13.77 -17.98
C ARG A 33 -2.17 12.57 -18.90
N SER A 34 -1.77 11.35 -18.50
CA SER A 34 -1.99 10.15 -19.35
C SER A 34 -3.47 9.84 -19.56
N CYS A 35 -4.35 10.22 -18.62
CA CYS A 35 -5.80 10.03 -18.78
C CYS A 35 -6.44 10.93 -19.85
N ARG A 36 -5.79 12.02 -20.31
CA ARG A 36 -6.35 12.88 -21.38
C ARG A 36 -6.01 12.39 -22.79
N ARG A 37 -4.94 11.60 -22.98
CA ARG A 37 -4.45 11.19 -24.32
C ARG A 37 -5.14 9.92 -24.87
N THR A 38 -5.90 9.18 -24.07
CA THR A 38 -6.56 7.92 -24.50
C THR A 38 -8.03 8.05 -24.86
N GLY A 39 -8.54 9.23 -25.24
CA GLY A 39 -9.87 9.39 -25.88
C GLY A 39 -11.07 8.70 -25.19
N ALA A 40 -10.93 8.29 -23.94
CA ALA A 40 -11.91 7.58 -23.18
C ALA A 40 -12.56 8.62 -22.28
N SER A 41 -13.84 8.91 -22.55
CA SER A 41 -14.70 9.58 -21.60
C SER A 41 -14.78 8.71 -20.34
N ALA A 42 -13.86 8.91 -19.40
CA ALA A 42 -13.99 8.38 -18.07
C ALA A 42 -15.11 9.18 -17.39
N GLN A 43 -16.35 8.72 -17.59
CA GLN A 43 -17.34 8.85 -16.53
C GLN A 43 -16.69 8.19 -15.31
N VAL A 44 -16.25 9.02 -14.37
CA VAL A 44 -15.84 8.61 -13.03
C VAL A 44 -17.11 8.09 -12.36
N SER A 45 -17.45 6.84 -12.66
CA SER A 45 -18.40 6.06 -11.89
C SER A 45 -17.67 5.55 -10.66
N GLY A 46 -18.23 5.82 -9.50
CA GLY A 46 -17.62 5.64 -8.20
C GLY A 46 -17.02 4.26 -8.00
N CYS A 47 -15.83 4.24 -7.42
CA CYS A 47 -15.33 3.06 -6.72
C CYS A 47 -16.07 2.92 -5.38
N ASP A 48 -17.32 2.48 -5.45
CA ASP A 48 -17.96 1.77 -4.33
C ASP A 48 -17.38 0.35 -4.29
N ARG A 49 -16.16 0.23 -3.78
CA ARG A 49 -15.59 -1.06 -3.33
C ARG A 49 -14.82 -0.87 -2.04
N PHE A 50 -15.54 -0.36 -1.05
CA PHE A 50 -15.44 -0.79 0.34
C PHE A 50 -16.89 -0.95 0.79
N PHE A 51 -17.25 -2.13 1.31
CA PHE A 51 -18.60 -2.57 1.67
C PHE A 51 -19.57 -2.88 0.51
N ALA A 52 -19.63 -4.15 0.12
CA ALA A 52 -20.85 -4.78 -0.39
C ALA A 52 -20.77 -6.29 -0.13
N GLY A 53 -21.26 -6.70 1.03
CA GLY A 53 -21.74 -8.06 1.23
C GLY A 53 -23.20 -8.07 0.82
N ASP A 54 -23.53 -8.75 -0.27
CA ASP A 54 -24.92 -9.04 -0.63
C ASP A 54 -25.08 -10.55 -0.72
N GLY A 55 -25.81 -11.08 0.26
CA GLY A 55 -26.49 -12.35 0.12
C GLY A 55 -27.81 -12.14 -0.62
N LEU A 56 -28.19 -13.09 -1.47
CA LEU A 56 -29.60 -13.43 -1.64
C LEU A 56 -29.77 -14.86 -2.15
N LEU A 57 -30.65 -15.55 -1.44
CA LEU A 57 -31.21 -16.87 -1.68
C LEU A 57 -31.99 -16.93 -3.00
N ALA A 58 -31.91 -18.06 -3.70
CA ALA A 58 -33.08 -18.70 -4.30
C ALA A 58 -32.80 -20.18 -4.61
N ALA A 59 -33.69 -21.04 -4.11
CA ALA A 59 -33.70 -22.48 -4.27
C ALA A 59 -34.35 -22.92 -5.60
N GLY A 60 -34.04 -24.15 -6.05
CA GLY A 60 -35.07 -25.04 -6.60
C GLY A 60 -34.82 -25.72 -7.95
N ARG A 61 -34.47 -27.02 -7.85
CA ARG A 61 -34.94 -28.18 -8.64
C ARG A 61 -34.30 -28.58 -9.97
N ASP A 62 -33.78 -29.81 -9.90
CA ASP A 62 -33.99 -30.98 -10.78
C ASP A 62 -33.41 -31.01 -12.20
N GLY A 63 -32.65 -32.08 -12.48
CA GLY A 63 -32.56 -32.64 -13.84
C GLY A 63 -31.24 -33.34 -14.25
N GLY A 64 -31.01 -34.56 -13.77
CA GLY A 64 -30.70 -35.73 -14.62
C GLY A 64 -29.40 -35.85 -15.44
N SER A 65 -28.75 -37.01 -15.24
CA SER A 65 -27.92 -37.81 -16.19
C SER A 65 -26.58 -37.22 -16.66
N SER A 66 -25.42 -37.69 -16.19
CA SER A 66 -24.73 -38.99 -16.36
C SER A 66 -23.91 -39.11 -17.66
N VAL A 67 -22.77 -39.81 -17.51
CA VAL A 67 -21.74 -40.21 -18.50
C VAL A 67 -20.61 -39.17 -18.59
N GLY A 68 -19.37 -39.40 -18.13
CA GLY A 68 -18.66 -40.62 -17.80
C GLY A 68 -17.41 -40.69 -18.66
N CYS A 69 -16.22 -40.44 -18.09
CA CYS A 69 -14.98 -41.09 -18.54
C CYS A 69 -13.89 -40.93 -17.47
N ARG A 70 -13.48 -42.08 -16.96
CA ARG A 70 -12.34 -42.27 -16.07
C ARG A 70 -11.06 -42.14 -16.88
N SER A 71 -10.05 -41.48 -16.33
CA SER A 71 -8.68 -42.01 -16.37
C SER A 71 -7.89 -41.48 -15.18
N ALA A 72 -7.32 -42.44 -14.46
CA ALA A 72 -6.63 -42.28 -13.21
C ALA A 72 -5.17 -41.86 -13.45
N MET A 73 -4.68 -40.92 -12.65
CA MET A 73 -3.28 -40.91 -12.23
C MET A 73 -3.18 -40.59 -10.75
N SER A 74 -2.34 -41.39 -10.09
CA SER A 74 -2.24 -41.70 -8.68
C SER A 74 -2.20 -40.53 -7.69
N SER A 75 -3.01 -40.70 -6.66
CA SER A 75 -2.99 -40.08 -5.34
C SER A 75 -1.67 -40.33 -4.59
N VAL A 76 -1.06 -39.26 -4.05
CA VAL A 76 -0.18 -39.32 -2.88
C VAL A 76 -0.60 -38.23 -1.90
N TRP A 77 -1.67 -38.48 -1.16
CA TRP A 77 -2.03 -37.76 0.06
C TRP A 77 -2.58 -38.78 1.06
N PRO A 78 -1.91 -39.03 2.20
CA PRO A 78 -2.45 -39.92 3.22
C PRO A 78 -3.67 -39.27 3.88
N SER A 79 -4.82 -39.90 3.76
CA SER A 79 -6.03 -39.57 4.52
C SER A 79 -5.93 -40.08 5.95
N THR A 80 -5.03 -39.52 6.75
CA THR A 80 -5.03 -39.75 8.20
C THR A 80 -6.02 -38.78 8.85
N ARG A 81 -7.20 -39.28 9.22
CA ARG A 81 -8.07 -38.63 10.21
C ARG A 81 -7.29 -38.53 11.52
N PRO A 82 -7.05 -37.33 12.09
CA PRO A 82 -6.44 -37.25 13.40
C PRO A 82 -7.43 -37.73 14.46
N THR A 83 -6.96 -38.61 15.33
CA THR A 83 -7.60 -39.01 16.57
C THR A 83 -7.77 -37.77 17.46
N VAL A 84 -9.02 -37.42 17.75
CA VAL A 84 -9.38 -36.28 18.59
C VAL A 84 -8.94 -36.54 20.03
N SER A 85 -7.92 -35.81 20.47
CA SER A 85 -7.64 -35.66 21.90
C SER A 85 -8.75 -34.81 22.54
N ARG A 86 -9.38 -35.34 23.59
CA ARG A 86 -10.42 -34.67 24.38
C ARG A 86 -9.79 -33.46 25.08
N GLY A 87 -10.04 -32.25 24.56
CA GLY A 87 -9.57 -31.00 25.16
C GLY A 87 -9.54 -29.80 24.21
N ALA A 88 -9.69 -29.99 22.89
CA ALA A 88 -9.78 -28.88 21.95
C ALA A 88 -11.20 -28.30 21.93
N VAL A 89 -11.34 -27.02 22.26
CA VAL A 89 -12.56 -26.23 22.01
C VAL A 89 -12.75 -26.21 20.50
N VAL A 90 -13.66 -27.06 20.01
CA VAL A 90 -14.09 -27.02 18.61
C VAL A 90 -14.90 -25.75 18.47
N ILE A 91 -14.38 -24.75 17.75
CA ILE A 91 -15.18 -23.63 17.23
C ILE A 91 -16.12 -24.27 16.20
N SER A 92 -17.23 -24.81 16.71
CA SER A 92 -18.10 -25.71 15.97
C SER A 92 -18.96 -24.96 14.95
N GLU A 93 -19.59 -25.68 14.02
CA GLU A 93 -20.63 -25.15 13.11
C GLU A 93 -21.79 -24.43 13.84
N VAL A 94 -21.87 -24.55 15.18
CA VAL A 94 -22.92 -23.98 16.04
C VAL A 94 -22.52 -22.61 16.62
N THR A 95 -21.35 -22.05 16.26
CA THR A 95 -20.92 -20.73 16.76
C THR A 95 -21.86 -19.64 16.25
N PRO A 96 -22.46 -18.79 17.12
CA PRO A 96 -23.36 -17.73 16.68
C PRO A 96 -22.69 -16.77 15.69
N PRO A 97 -23.39 -16.26 14.66
CA PRO A 97 -22.81 -15.36 13.65
C PRO A 97 -22.11 -14.13 14.24
N ALA A 98 -22.66 -13.55 15.32
CA ALA A 98 -22.06 -12.43 16.04
C ALA A 98 -20.71 -12.82 16.67
N MET A 99 -20.59 -14.02 17.23
CA MET A 99 -19.32 -14.52 17.78
C MET A 99 -18.30 -14.81 16.67
N VAL A 100 -18.72 -15.32 15.51
CA VAL A 100 -17.79 -15.49 14.37
C VAL A 100 -17.12 -14.16 14.01
N ALA A 101 -17.87 -13.05 14.02
CA ALA A 101 -17.34 -11.73 13.77
C ALA A 101 -16.34 -11.27 14.85
N VAL A 102 -16.65 -11.53 16.13
CA VAL A 102 -15.70 -11.29 17.24
C VAL A 102 -14.41 -12.09 17.06
N LEU A 103 -14.48 -13.40 16.79
CA LEU A 103 -13.29 -14.24 16.59
C LEU A 103 -12.45 -13.78 15.39
N ARG A 104 -13.08 -13.31 14.32
CA ARG A 104 -12.39 -12.70 13.18
C ARG A 104 -11.65 -11.44 13.58
N GLY A 105 -12.29 -10.56 14.35
CA GLY A 105 -11.65 -9.35 14.89
C GLY A 105 -10.45 -9.67 15.80
N LEU A 106 -10.56 -10.69 16.66
CA LEU A 106 -9.46 -11.18 17.48
C LEU A 106 -8.30 -11.72 16.64
N ALA A 107 -8.60 -12.47 15.57
CA ALA A 107 -7.58 -12.97 14.65
C ALA A 107 -6.79 -11.82 13.99
N ALA A 108 -7.49 -10.77 13.57
CA ALA A 108 -6.88 -9.59 12.96
C ALA A 108 -6.16 -8.66 13.98
N ASN A 109 -6.38 -8.84 15.29
CA ASN A 109 -5.85 -7.94 16.31
C ASN A 109 -4.33 -8.14 16.51
N ALA A 110 -3.53 -7.23 15.96
CA ALA A 110 -2.07 -7.28 16.01
C ALA A 110 -1.47 -7.11 17.43
N ALA A 111 -2.25 -6.62 18.41
CA ALA A 111 -1.80 -6.49 19.80
C ALA A 111 -1.89 -7.82 20.59
N LEU A 112 -2.59 -8.83 20.06
CA LEU A 112 -2.67 -10.16 20.65
C LEU A 112 -1.57 -11.06 20.09
N ASP A 113 -1.03 -11.98 20.91
CA ASP A 113 0.02 -12.92 20.52
C ASP A 113 -0.56 -14.14 19.78
N MET A 114 0.11 -14.61 18.71
CA MET A 114 -0.29 -15.83 17.98
C MET A 114 -0.41 -17.10 18.84
N ALA A 115 0.33 -17.23 19.94
CA ALA A 115 0.18 -18.34 20.88
C ALA A 115 -1.21 -18.38 21.51
N LEU A 116 -1.80 -17.21 21.78
CA LEU A 116 -3.17 -17.06 22.29
C LEU A 116 -4.19 -17.42 21.21
N LEU A 117 -3.95 -17.00 19.97
CA LEU A 117 -4.84 -17.18 18.83
C LEU A 117 -4.76 -18.57 18.19
N ARG A 118 -3.83 -19.43 18.62
CA ARG A 118 -3.65 -20.80 18.10
C ARG A 118 -4.95 -21.61 17.95
N PRO A 119 -5.93 -21.56 18.89
CA PRO A 119 -7.19 -22.29 18.73
C PRO A 119 -7.99 -21.87 17.48
N LEU A 120 -7.83 -20.63 17.01
CA LEU A 120 -8.54 -20.11 15.83
C LEU A 120 -8.07 -20.75 14.52
N LEU A 121 -6.91 -21.45 14.50
CA LEU A 121 -6.43 -22.19 13.33
C LEU A 121 -7.37 -23.33 12.92
N ASP A 122 -8.21 -23.80 13.85
CA ASP A 122 -9.22 -24.83 13.62
C ASP A 122 -10.58 -24.25 13.19
N SER A 123 -10.70 -22.92 13.01
CA SER A 123 -11.94 -22.27 12.56
C SER A 123 -12.42 -22.78 11.19
N PHE A 124 -13.74 -22.79 11.02
CA PHE A 124 -14.42 -23.03 9.74
C PHE A 124 -14.68 -21.73 8.96
N ASP A 125 -14.61 -20.57 9.62
CA ASP A 125 -14.78 -19.27 8.96
C ASP A 125 -13.51 -18.91 8.19
N LEU A 126 -13.63 -18.89 6.85
CA LEU A 126 -12.52 -18.59 5.95
C LEU A 126 -11.92 -17.21 6.25
N LEU A 127 -12.75 -16.21 6.57
CA LEU A 127 -12.28 -14.85 6.84
C LEU A 127 -11.45 -14.77 8.13
N THR A 128 -11.78 -15.54 9.16
CA THR A 128 -10.95 -15.71 10.36
C THR A 128 -9.59 -16.32 10.01
N LEU A 129 -9.57 -17.36 9.17
CA LEU A 129 -8.31 -17.98 8.74
C LEU A 129 -7.47 -17.04 7.86
N VAL A 130 -8.10 -16.23 7.01
CA VAL A 130 -7.43 -15.19 6.23
C VAL A 130 -6.84 -14.12 7.14
N ALA A 131 -7.59 -13.64 8.13
CA ALA A 131 -7.10 -12.70 9.13
C ALA A 131 -5.87 -13.24 9.88
N LEU A 132 -5.86 -14.53 10.25
CA LEU A 132 -4.66 -15.17 10.79
C LEU A 132 -3.53 -15.22 9.76
N ALA A 133 -3.80 -15.60 8.51
CA ALA A 133 -2.78 -15.71 7.47
C ALA A 133 -2.07 -14.37 7.15
N GLU A 134 -2.67 -13.23 7.47
CA GLU A 134 -2.12 -11.89 7.22
C GLU A 134 -1.23 -11.37 8.35
N ARG A 135 -1.15 -12.06 9.50
CA ARG A 135 -0.38 -11.55 10.64
C ARG A 135 1.13 -11.72 10.48
N GLU A 136 1.87 -10.77 11.04
CA GLU A 136 3.33 -10.71 10.95
C GLU A 136 4.06 -11.59 11.98
N ASP A 137 3.36 -12.15 12.97
CA ASP A 137 3.93 -13.01 14.02
C ASP A 137 3.61 -14.50 13.81
N LEU A 138 3.34 -14.90 12.56
CA LEU A 138 2.99 -16.27 12.21
C LEU A 138 4.13 -17.27 12.46
N THR A 139 3.91 -18.22 13.35
CA THR A 139 4.85 -19.34 13.52
C THR A 139 4.84 -20.26 12.29
N ARG A 140 5.97 -20.91 12.01
CA ARG A 140 6.08 -21.93 10.94
C ARG A 140 5.01 -23.02 11.03
N ALA A 141 4.67 -23.46 12.25
CA ALA A 141 3.64 -24.48 12.46
C ALA A 141 2.24 -23.98 12.08
N ALA A 142 1.89 -22.75 12.47
CA ALA A 142 0.62 -22.12 12.11
C ALA A 142 0.52 -21.88 10.59
N ALA A 143 1.56 -21.30 9.98
CA ALA A 143 1.61 -21.08 8.54
C ALA A 143 1.45 -22.41 7.76
N MET A 144 2.12 -23.48 8.20
CA MET A 144 2.00 -24.81 7.57
C MET A 144 0.60 -25.42 7.74
N ALA A 145 -0.05 -25.21 8.88
CA ALA A 145 -1.43 -25.66 9.10
C ALA A 145 -2.41 -24.96 8.14
N LEU A 146 -2.26 -23.64 7.98
CA LEU A 146 -3.07 -22.86 7.03
C LEU A 146 -2.77 -23.23 5.57
N ALA A 147 -1.51 -23.45 5.21
CA ALA A 147 -1.11 -23.81 3.84
C ALA A 147 -1.65 -25.17 3.37
N ARG A 148 -1.97 -26.09 4.30
CA ARG A 148 -2.58 -27.39 3.98
C ARG A 148 -4.08 -27.31 3.70
N ARG A 149 -4.73 -26.18 3.97
CA ARG A 149 -6.14 -25.99 3.66
C ARG A 149 -6.32 -25.92 2.14
N ALA A 150 -7.42 -26.49 1.64
CA ALA A 150 -7.68 -26.57 0.20
C ALA A 150 -7.97 -25.20 -0.43
N ASP A 151 -8.49 -24.25 0.35
CA ASP A 151 -8.95 -22.96 -0.15
C ASP A 151 -7.79 -22.12 -0.75
N PRO A 152 -7.87 -21.72 -2.03
CA PRO A 152 -6.82 -20.95 -2.68
C PRO A 152 -6.76 -19.48 -2.21
N THR A 153 -7.85 -18.90 -1.72
CA THR A 153 -7.87 -17.52 -1.18
C THR A 153 -7.02 -17.43 0.08
N LEU A 154 -7.13 -18.42 0.97
CA LEU A 154 -6.28 -18.53 2.15
C LEU A 154 -4.80 -18.70 1.78
N ARG A 155 -4.49 -19.63 0.86
CA ARG A 155 -3.11 -19.86 0.40
C ARG A 155 -2.51 -18.64 -0.31
N ARG A 156 -3.33 -17.87 -1.04
CA ARG A 156 -2.93 -16.60 -1.65
C ARG A 156 -2.61 -15.54 -0.60
N SER A 157 -3.35 -15.50 0.50
CA SER A 157 -3.10 -14.57 1.62
C SER A 157 -1.76 -14.90 2.29
N LEU A 158 -1.48 -16.19 2.54
CA LEU A 158 -0.15 -16.64 3.02
C LEU A 158 0.98 -16.28 2.06
N ALA A 159 0.75 -16.39 0.74
CA ALA A 159 1.75 -16.06 -0.27
C ALA A 159 2.11 -14.56 -0.29
N ARG A 160 1.16 -13.67 0.07
CA ARG A 160 1.35 -12.21 0.15
C ARG A 160 1.96 -11.75 1.47
N ASN A 161 1.90 -12.59 2.51
CA ASN A 161 2.49 -12.32 3.80
C ASN A 161 3.98 -12.70 3.77
N PRO A 162 4.92 -11.76 3.96
CA PRO A 162 6.36 -12.04 3.85
C PRO A 162 6.83 -13.04 4.91
N VAL A 163 6.25 -13.01 6.12
CA VAL A 163 6.58 -13.94 7.20
C VAL A 163 6.03 -15.33 6.92
N ALA A 164 4.78 -15.45 6.48
CA ALA A 164 4.23 -16.75 6.12
C ALA A 164 4.97 -17.36 4.91
N ALA A 165 5.23 -16.58 3.86
CA ALA A 165 5.93 -17.02 2.66
C ALA A 165 7.30 -17.62 2.98
N MET A 166 8.07 -17.04 3.92
CA MET A 166 9.37 -17.62 4.33
C MET A 166 9.23 -19.05 4.84
N HIS A 167 8.12 -19.38 5.49
CA HIS A 167 7.88 -20.66 6.12
C HIS A 167 7.29 -21.71 5.19
N VAL A 168 6.48 -21.29 4.20
CA VAL A 168 5.68 -22.21 3.38
C VAL A 168 5.89 -22.07 1.86
N TRP A 169 6.83 -21.24 1.39
CA TRP A 169 7.09 -21.09 -0.05
C TRP A 169 7.28 -22.43 -0.78
N SER A 170 7.87 -23.43 -0.13
CA SER A 170 8.15 -24.74 -0.74
C SER A 170 6.89 -25.51 -1.12
N VAL A 171 5.76 -25.22 -0.45
CA VAL A 171 4.44 -25.77 -0.78
C VAL A 171 3.77 -24.87 -1.83
N LEU A 172 3.83 -23.55 -1.64
CA LEU A 172 3.13 -22.58 -2.47
C LEU A 172 3.74 -22.41 -3.88
N VAL A 173 5.01 -22.75 -4.08
CA VAL A 173 5.67 -22.66 -5.39
C VAL A 173 5.13 -23.68 -6.40
N ALA A 174 4.63 -24.81 -5.92
CA ALA A 174 4.01 -25.86 -6.72
C ALA A 174 2.48 -25.85 -6.60
N ASP A 175 1.90 -24.75 -6.13
CA ASP A 175 0.47 -24.64 -5.91
C ASP A 175 -0.30 -24.82 -7.23
N PRO A 176 -1.38 -25.63 -7.27
CA PRO A 176 -2.18 -25.79 -8.48
C PRO A 176 -2.83 -24.47 -8.94
N ASP A 177 -3.11 -23.56 -8.02
CA ASP A 177 -3.71 -22.27 -8.33
C ASP A 177 -2.65 -21.25 -8.80
N ARG A 178 -2.78 -20.81 -10.06
CA ARG A 178 -1.94 -19.76 -10.67
C ARG A 178 -1.83 -18.52 -9.80
N GLN A 179 -2.94 -18.05 -9.22
CA GLN A 179 -2.97 -16.80 -8.47
C GLN A 179 -2.20 -16.92 -7.15
N VAL A 180 -2.14 -18.11 -6.55
CA VAL A 180 -1.26 -18.37 -5.40
C VAL A 180 0.21 -18.27 -5.79
N ARG A 181 0.61 -18.90 -6.91
CA ARG A 181 1.99 -18.81 -7.42
C ARG A 181 2.36 -17.38 -7.82
N CYS A 182 1.47 -16.64 -8.48
CA CYS A 182 1.65 -15.21 -8.78
C CYS A 182 1.80 -14.36 -7.52
N ALA A 183 1.02 -14.65 -6.47
CA ALA A 183 1.12 -13.94 -5.20
C ALA A 183 2.48 -14.19 -4.52
N LEU A 184 2.96 -15.44 -4.52
CA LEU A 184 4.28 -15.78 -3.98
C LEU A 184 5.41 -15.11 -4.79
N ALA A 185 5.28 -15.14 -6.12
CA ALA A 185 6.22 -14.53 -7.05
C ALA A 185 6.31 -13.01 -6.85
N ARG A 186 5.18 -12.32 -6.77
CA ARG A 186 5.12 -10.87 -6.55
C ARG A 186 5.62 -10.47 -5.16
N GLY A 187 5.37 -11.30 -4.16
CA GLY A 187 5.63 -10.97 -2.76
C GLY A 187 4.70 -9.89 -2.22
N HIS A 188 5.10 -9.27 -1.11
CA HIS A 188 4.37 -8.16 -0.50
C HIS A 188 4.68 -6.86 -1.27
N SER A 189 3.80 -6.47 -2.18
CA SER A 189 3.95 -5.25 -2.97
C SER A 189 3.71 -4.01 -2.10
N ARG A 190 4.80 -3.38 -1.64
CA ARG A 190 4.94 -1.95 -1.28
C ARG A 190 3.73 -1.31 -0.60
N ASP A 191 3.48 -1.67 0.66
CA ASP A 191 2.80 -0.74 1.56
C ASP A 191 3.84 0.24 2.12
N PHE A 192 3.59 1.55 1.99
CA PHE A 192 4.54 2.64 2.27
C PHE A 192 4.94 2.77 3.75
N ARG A 193 4.39 1.92 4.63
CA ARG A 193 4.40 2.13 6.09
C ARG A 193 5.23 1.11 6.86
N THR A 194 6.26 0.54 6.23
CA THR A 194 7.24 -0.42 6.77
C THR A 194 6.80 -1.88 6.78
N THR A 195 7.39 -2.68 5.90
CA THR A 195 7.76 -4.09 6.12
C THR A 195 8.89 -4.45 5.16
N VAL A 196 9.91 -5.15 5.66
CA VAL A 196 11.02 -5.67 4.87
C VAL A 196 10.46 -6.82 4.02
N ASP A 197 10.43 -6.68 2.70
CA ASP A 197 10.17 -7.84 1.83
C ASP A 197 11.32 -8.83 2.06
N LEU A 198 11.00 -10.00 2.61
CA LEU A 198 11.99 -11.03 2.86
C LEU A 198 12.37 -11.67 1.52
N PRO A 199 13.67 -11.79 1.22
CA PRO A 199 14.10 -12.30 -0.07
C PRO A 199 13.60 -13.73 -0.24
N LEU A 200 12.85 -13.95 -1.32
CA LEU A 200 12.42 -15.28 -1.72
C LEU A 200 13.67 -16.15 -2.01
N PRO A 201 13.80 -17.38 -1.45
CA PRO A 201 14.99 -18.19 -1.66
C PRO A 201 15.26 -18.48 -3.13
N GLU A 202 16.53 -18.57 -3.53
CA GLU A 202 16.91 -18.78 -4.95
C GLU A 202 16.24 -20.02 -5.56
N ALA A 203 16.06 -21.09 -4.79
CA ALA A 203 15.36 -22.30 -5.26
C ALA A 203 13.90 -22.01 -5.65
N ALA A 204 13.22 -21.16 -4.90
CA ALA A 204 11.85 -20.74 -5.20
C ALA A 204 11.81 -19.78 -6.39
N GLN A 205 12.73 -18.81 -6.45
CA GLN A 205 12.87 -17.92 -7.60
C GLN A 205 13.10 -18.72 -8.89
N ARG A 206 13.99 -19.71 -8.86
CA ARG A 206 14.28 -20.58 -10.00
C ARG A 206 13.06 -21.37 -10.44
N ALA A 207 12.32 -21.96 -9.51
CA ALA A 207 11.10 -22.70 -9.84
C ALA A 207 10.03 -21.79 -10.47
N LEU A 208 9.79 -20.60 -9.91
CA LEU A 208 8.83 -19.64 -10.45
C LEU A 208 9.27 -19.03 -11.79
N ALA A 209 10.57 -18.87 -12.02
CA ALA A 209 11.10 -18.40 -13.29
C ALA A 209 10.94 -19.43 -14.42
N HIS A 210 10.80 -20.72 -14.08
CA HIS A 210 10.49 -21.78 -15.04
C HIS A 210 9.01 -22.17 -15.01
N ASP A 211 8.15 -21.36 -14.40
CA ASP A 211 6.70 -21.62 -14.38
C ASP A 211 6.15 -21.60 -15.81
N PRO A 212 5.29 -22.56 -16.19
CA PRO A 212 4.69 -22.57 -17.51
C PRO A 212 3.83 -21.32 -17.78
N ASP A 213 3.27 -20.71 -16.73
CA ASP A 213 2.42 -19.53 -16.83
C ASP A 213 3.25 -18.24 -16.83
N ASP A 214 3.12 -17.43 -17.88
CA ASP A 214 3.89 -16.19 -18.02
C ASP A 214 3.46 -15.10 -17.04
N GLN A 215 2.24 -15.16 -16.49
CA GLN A 215 1.81 -14.23 -15.44
C GLN A 215 2.58 -14.46 -14.13
N VAL A 216 2.95 -15.72 -13.84
CA VAL A 216 3.78 -16.06 -12.67
C VAL A 216 5.21 -15.54 -12.88
N ARG A 217 5.80 -15.77 -14.06
CA ARG A 217 7.13 -15.26 -14.41
C ARG A 217 7.18 -13.73 -14.41
N HIS A 218 6.14 -13.09 -14.94
CA HIS A 218 5.97 -11.63 -14.94
C HIS A 218 5.82 -11.09 -13.51
N ALA A 219 5.07 -11.78 -12.64
CA ALA A 219 4.96 -11.42 -11.24
C ALA A 219 6.32 -11.49 -10.51
N LEU A 220 7.15 -12.49 -10.82
CA LEU A 220 8.51 -12.62 -10.27
C LEU A 220 9.43 -11.50 -10.77
N ALA A 221 9.30 -11.09 -12.03
CA ALA A 221 10.13 -10.06 -12.64
C ALA A 221 9.98 -8.66 -12.00
N TYR A 222 8.90 -8.41 -11.24
CA TYR A 222 8.75 -7.19 -10.43
C TYR A 222 9.58 -7.18 -9.14
N ARG A 223 10.13 -8.32 -8.73
CA ARG A 223 10.95 -8.35 -7.52
C ARG A 223 12.28 -7.64 -7.77
N PRO A 224 12.74 -6.80 -6.83
CA PRO A 224 14.07 -6.22 -6.92
C PRO A 224 15.12 -7.31 -6.72
N ASN A 225 16.26 -7.13 -7.40
CA ASN A 225 17.48 -7.94 -7.19
C ASN A 225 17.28 -9.47 -7.22
N PRO A 226 16.72 -10.05 -8.32
CA PRO A 226 16.70 -11.50 -8.50
C PRO A 226 18.11 -12.10 -8.47
N ALA A 227 18.20 -13.39 -8.13
CA ALA A 227 19.45 -14.13 -8.31
C ALA A 227 19.92 -14.03 -9.76
N MET A 228 21.23 -13.87 -9.99
CA MET A 228 21.79 -13.54 -11.32
C MET A 228 21.26 -14.45 -12.44
N GLN A 229 21.28 -15.77 -12.24
CA GLN A 229 20.82 -16.73 -13.25
C GLN A 229 19.31 -16.65 -13.50
N VAL A 230 18.53 -16.33 -12.46
CA VAL A 230 17.08 -16.10 -12.58
C VAL A 230 16.81 -14.83 -13.38
N GLY A 231 17.50 -13.74 -13.06
CA GLY A 231 17.36 -12.48 -13.79
C GLY A 231 17.77 -12.60 -15.26
N LEU A 232 18.86 -13.33 -15.55
CA LEU A 232 19.28 -13.64 -16.93
C LEU A 232 18.22 -14.44 -17.69
N HIS A 233 17.62 -15.44 -17.03
CA HIS A 233 16.54 -16.22 -17.63
C HIS A 233 15.32 -15.35 -17.97
N LEU A 234 14.87 -14.52 -17.03
CA LEU A 234 13.73 -13.62 -17.22
C LEU A 234 14.01 -12.50 -18.25
N ALA A 235 15.26 -12.05 -18.37
CA ALA A 235 15.66 -11.08 -19.39
C ALA A 235 15.63 -11.67 -20.81
N ALA A 236 15.68 -12.99 -20.94
CA ALA A 236 15.55 -13.73 -22.20
C ALA A 236 14.17 -14.41 -22.35
N ASP A 237 13.20 -14.06 -21.50
CA ASP A 237 11.88 -14.69 -21.50
C ASP A 237 11.16 -14.47 -22.83
N PRO A 238 10.44 -15.47 -23.38
CA PRO A 238 9.64 -15.28 -24.58
C PRO A 238 8.55 -14.20 -24.43
N SER A 239 8.06 -13.95 -23.21
CA SER A 239 7.01 -12.97 -22.93
C SER A 239 7.58 -11.54 -22.81
N VAL A 240 7.14 -10.65 -23.70
CA VAL A 240 7.50 -9.21 -23.71
C VAL A 240 7.20 -8.53 -22.36
N PRO A 241 6.02 -8.71 -21.74
CA PRO A 241 5.76 -8.18 -20.40
C PRO A 241 6.80 -8.58 -19.35
N VAL A 242 7.30 -9.81 -19.39
CA VAL A 242 8.32 -10.30 -18.44
C VAL A 242 9.63 -9.54 -18.64
N ARG A 243 10.15 -9.48 -19.87
CA ARG A 243 11.41 -8.76 -20.18
C ARG A 243 11.31 -7.27 -19.82
N ARG A 244 10.17 -6.64 -20.13
CA ARG A 244 9.89 -5.25 -19.76
C ARG A 244 9.89 -5.04 -18.24
N ALA A 245 9.27 -5.95 -17.48
CA ALA A 245 9.26 -5.88 -16.01
C ALA A 245 10.66 -6.03 -15.40
N VAL A 246 11.52 -6.89 -15.99
CA VAL A 246 12.93 -7.01 -15.60
C VAL A 246 13.65 -5.67 -15.76
N ALA A 247 13.48 -5.00 -16.91
CA ALA A 247 14.08 -3.69 -17.17
C ALA A 247 13.70 -2.64 -16.09
N GLN A 248 12.42 -2.66 -15.68
CA GLN A 248 11.87 -1.69 -14.74
C GLN A 248 12.23 -1.95 -13.27
N SER A 249 12.47 -3.21 -12.89
CA SER A 249 12.48 -3.60 -11.47
C SER A 249 13.81 -4.13 -10.97
N TRP A 250 14.65 -4.74 -11.82
CA TRP A 250 15.92 -5.31 -11.38
C TRP A 250 16.94 -4.20 -11.10
N ARG A 251 17.29 -4.00 -9.82
CA ARG A 251 18.31 -3.04 -9.38
C ARG A 251 19.30 -3.65 -8.37
N PRO A 252 20.62 -3.42 -8.52
CA PRO A 252 21.28 -2.81 -9.68
C PRO A 252 21.18 -3.75 -10.91
N LEU A 253 20.95 -3.17 -12.10
CA LEU A 253 20.84 -3.94 -13.33
C LEU A 253 22.25 -4.21 -13.90
N PRO A 254 22.62 -5.47 -14.20
CA PRO A 254 23.92 -5.76 -14.81
C PRO A 254 24.03 -5.17 -16.23
N ASP A 255 25.20 -4.62 -16.59
CA ASP A 255 25.43 -3.95 -17.89
C ASP A 255 25.07 -4.84 -19.10
N VAL A 256 25.44 -6.12 -19.03
CA VAL A 256 25.10 -7.10 -20.08
C VAL A 256 23.60 -7.23 -20.30
N VAL A 257 22.81 -7.16 -19.22
CA VAL A 257 21.35 -7.25 -19.28
C VAL A 257 20.75 -5.92 -19.75
N ALA A 258 21.26 -4.81 -19.25
CA ALA A 258 20.86 -3.46 -19.69
C ALA A 258 21.02 -3.30 -21.20
N ARG A 259 22.18 -3.67 -21.76
CA ARG A 259 22.45 -3.63 -23.19
C ARG A 259 21.52 -4.53 -23.99
N ALA A 260 21.27 -5.76 -23.50
CA ALA A 260 20.34 -6.68 -24.17
C ALA A 260 18.91 -6.14 -24.22
N LEU A 261 18.42 -5.54 -23.14
CA LEU A 261 17.06 -4.97 -23.06
C LEU A 261 16.92 -3.68 -23.87
N LEU A 262 17.96 -2.84 -23.94
CA LEU A 262 17.98 -1.65 -24.80
C LEU A 262 18.07 -2.00 -26.29
N ALA A 263 18.63 -3.16 -26.62
CA ALA A 263 18.70 -3.70 -27.98
C ALA A 263 17.64 -4.78 -28.26
N ASP A 264 16.61 -4.90 -27.41
CA ASP A 264 15.57 -5.91 -27.55
C ASP A 264 14.84 -5.75 -28.90
N SER A 265 14.44 -6.87 -29.50
CA SER A 265 13.65 -6.86 -30.72
C SER A 265 12.31 -6.11 -30.58
N ASP A 266 11.74 -6.10 -29.38
CA ASP A 266 10.44 -5.50 -29.10
C ASP A 266 10.59 -4.08 -28.51
N ALA A 267 9.88 -3.11 -29.10
CA ALA A 267 9.97 -1.72 -28.72
C ALA A 267 9.47 -1.45 -27.30
N GLU A 268 8.48 -2.19 -26.79
CA GLU A 268 7.96 -2.00 -25.43
C GLU A 268 9.00 -2.34 -24.38
N VAL A 269 9.88 -3.31 -24.66
CA VAL A 269 11.01 -3.65 -23.78
C VAL A 269 12.05 -2.53 -23.82
N ARG A 270 12.42 -2.05 -25.02
CA ARG A 270 13.38 -0.93 -25.17
C ARG A 270 12.89 0.34 -24.45
N ARG A 271 11.63 0.71 -24.62
CA ARG A 271 10.98 1.84 -23.93
C ARG A 271 10.97 1.64 -22.41
N GLY A 272 10.57 0.45 -21.96
CA GLY A 272 10.59 0.10 -20.55
C GLY A 272 11.99 0.18 -19.92
N ALA A 273 13.03 -0.16 -20.68
CA ALA A 273 14.42 0.01 -20.28
C ALA A 273 14.84 1.49 -20.22
N LEU A 274 14.49 2.30 -21.23
CA LEU A 274 14.79 3.73 -21.24
C LEU A 274 14.16 4.49 -20.05
N LEU A 275 12.92 4.16 -19.67
CA LEU A 275 12.28 4.73 -18.46
C LEU A 275 13.01 4.38 -17.16
N ALA A 276 13.86 3.36 -17.21
CA ALA A 276 14.49 2.73 -16.06
C ALA A 276 15.97 3.09 -15.89
N MET A 277 16.65 3.48 -16.97
CA MET A 277 18.09 3.72 -17.00
C MET A 277 18.51 4.68 -18.11
N THR A 278 19.65 5.33 -17.92
CA THR A 278 20.31 6.09 -18.97
C THR A 278 21.01 5.12 -19.94
N PRO A 279 20.75 5.21 -21.26
CA PRO A 279 21.40 4.33 -22.23
C PRO A 279 22.90 4.62 -22.36
N PRO A 280 23.74 3.59 -22.62
CA PRO A 280 25.14 3.78 -22.98
C PRO A 280 25.30 4.68 -24.22
N PRO A 281 26.32 5.55 -24.30
CA PRO A 281 26.51 6.51 -25.40
C PRO A 281 26.51 5.87 -26.79
N ASP A 282 27.03 4.64 -26.91
CA ASP A 282 27.09 3.90 -28.17
C ASP A 282 25.72 3.46 -28.70
N LEU A 283 24.68 3.39 -27.85
CA LEU A 283 23.32 3.04 -28.25
C LEU A 283 22.41 4.25 -28.49
N VAL A 284 22.83 5.46 -28.07
CA VAL A 284 21.99 6.67 -28.11
C VAL A 284 21.52 6.98 -29.54
N THR A 285 22.44 7.03 -30.51
CA THR A 285 22.10 7.35 -31.91
C THR A 285 21.06 6.39 -32.49
N GLN A 286 21.20 5.08 -32.21
CA GLN A 286 20.25 4.08 -32.67
C GLN A 286 18.87 4.27 -32.03
N LEU A 287 18.83 4.51 -30.71
CA LEU A 287 17.59 4.68 -29.95
C LEU A 287 16.85 5.98 -30.29
N LEU A 288 17.57 7.03 -30.66
CA LEU A 288 16.98 8.29 -31.16
C LEU A 288 16.48 8.16 -32.61
N ALA A 289 17.16 7.37 -33.44
CA ALA A 289 16.73 7.13 -34.82
C ALA A 289 15.42 6.33 -34.87
N ASP A 290 15.25 5.35 -33.98
CA ASP A 290 14.06 4.50 -33.85
C ASP A 290 12.83 5.32 -33.41
N PRO A 291 11.80 5.47 -34.27
CA PRO A 291 10.59 6.21 -33.94
C PRO A 291 9.83 5.68 -32.72
N GLU A 292 9.92 4.39 -32.41
CA GLU A 292 9.19 3.78 -31.30
C GLU A 292 9.81 4.08 -29.93
N THR A 293 11.11 4.39 -29.89
CA THR A 293 11.85 4.70 -28.65
C THR A 293 12.33 6.14 -28.56
N ARG A 294 12.22 6.91 -29.65
CA ARG A 294 12.79 8.26 -29.76
C ARG A 294 12.35 9.18 -28.63
N GLN A 295 11.10 9.10 -28.20
CA GLN A 295 10.58 9.94 -27.12
C GLN A 295 11.29 9.66 -25.80
N GLU A 296 11.31 8.40 -25.35
CA GLU A 296 11.97 8.03 -24.09
C GLU A 296 13.48 8.23 -24.16
N ALA A 297 14.09 7.97 -25.32
CA ALA A 297 15.51 8.23 -25.55
C ALA A 297 15.81 9.73 -25.50
N ALA A 298 14.98 10.57 -26.09
CA ALA A 298 15.12 12.04 -26.04
C ALA A 298 15.04 12.58 -24.61
N GLU A 299 14.27 11.95 -23.72
CA GLU A 299 14.16 12.37 -22.32
C GLU A 299 15.34 11.93 -21.45
N GLN A 300 15.88 10.72 -21.70
CA GLN A 300 16.80 10.04 -20.77
C GLN A 300 18.26 9.99 -21.23
N ALA A 301 18.52 10.10 -22.53
CA ALA A 301 19.87 9.96 -23.09
C ALA A 301 20.74 11.19 -22.79
N PRO A 302 22.07 11.02 -22.64
CA PRO A 302 22.99 12.15 -22.68
C PRO A 302 23.00 12.72 -24.11
N LEU A 303 22.43 13.91 -24.30
CA LEU A 303 22.36 14.55 -25.61
C LEU A 303 23.60 15.40 -25.89
N ASN A 304 24.16 15.28 -27.09
CA ASN A 304 25.08 16.28 -27.63
C ASN A 304 24.27 17.41 -28.33
N SER A 305 24.97 18.44 -28.82
CA SER A 305 24.30 19.58 -29.47
C SER A 305 23.63 19.24 -30.81
N GLU A 306 24.15 18.25 -31.54
CA GLU A 306 23.61 17.82 -32.83
C GLU A 306 22.31 17.03 -32.64
N ASP A 307 22.32 16.04 -31.74
CA ASP A 307 21.14 15.26 -31.36
C ASP A 307 20.03 16.18 -30.83
N ALA A 308 20.37 17.11 -29.93
CA ALA A 308 19.42 18.08 -29.41
C ALA A 308 18.83 18.97 -30.51
N ALA A 309 19.65 19.43 -31.47
CA ALA A 309 19.19 20.26 -32.58
C ALA A 309 18.18 19.54 -33.48
N VAL A 310 18.34 18.24 -33.69
CA VAL A 310 17.37 17.40 -34.41
C VAL A 310 16.08 17.27 -33.59
N LEU A 311 16.19 16.89 -32.32
CA LEU A 311 15.04 16.61 -31.44
C LEU A 311 14.13 17.82 -31.23
N VAL A 312 14.68 19.04 -31.10
CA VAL A 312 13.85 20.25 -30.95
C VAL A 312 13.08 20.65 -32.21
N THR A 313 13.34 19.97 -33.32
CA THR A 313 12.61 20.15 -34.58
C THR A 313 11.75 18.96 -34.97
N ASP A 314 11.68 17.95 -34.10
CA ASP A 314 10.90 16.75 -34.38
C ASP A 314 9.42 17.11 -34.60
N PRO A 315 8.77 16.57 -35.64
CA PRO A 315 7.36 16.86 -35.92
C PRO A 315 6.43 16.45 -34.77
N ASN A 316 6.80 15.45 -33.98
CA ASN A 316 6.02 14.99 -32.83
C ASN A 316 6.25 15.90 -31.60
N PRO A 317 5.22 16.63 -31.11
CA PRO A 317 5.36 17.47 -29.93
C PRO A 317 5.81 16.69 -28.68
N ALA A 318 5.45 15.41 -28.56
CA ALA A 318 5.87 14.60 -27.41
C ALA A 318 7.39 14.37 -27.37
N VAL A 319 8.06 14.29 -28.53
CA VAL A 319 9.53 14.19 -28.62
C VAL A 319 10.18 15.51 -28.25
N ARG A 320 9.60 16.64 -28.70
CA ARG A 320 10.09 17.99 -28.32
C ARG A 320 9.89 18.26 -26.83
N GLU A 321 8.78 17.79 -26.26
CA GLU A 321 8.46 17.84 -24.83
C GLU A 321 9.49 17.02 -24.03
N ALA A 322 9.82 15.81 -24.49
CA ALA A 322 10.86 14.97 -23.90
C ALA A 322 12.25 15.64 -23.95
N ALA A 323 12.61 16.25 -25.08
CA ALA A 323 13.85 17.02 -25.21
C ALA A 323 13.88 18.22 -24.27
N ALA A 324 12.74 18.89 -24.02
CA ALA A 324 12.64 19.99 -23.06
C ALA A 324 12.84 19.52 -21.61
N ARG A 325 12.44 18.28 -21.26
CA ARG A 325 12.65 17.68 -19.93
C ARG A 325 14.07 17.17 -19.72
N ASN A 326 14.78 16.85 -20.78
CA ASN A 326 16.13 16.32 -20.68
C ASN A 326 17.10 17.39 -20.14
N ARG A 327 17.65 17.12 -18.96
CA ARG A 327 18.60 18.02 -18.27
C ARG A 327 19.89 18.31 -19.04
N HIS A 328 20.21 17.52 -20.07
CA HIS A 328 21.39 17.67 -20.91
C HIS A 328 21.11 18.49 -22.17
N THR A 329 19.86 18.94 -22.39
CA THR A 329 19.53 19.78 -23.52
C THR A 329 20.20 21.15 -23.38
N PRO A 330 21.01 21.59 -24.37
CA PRO A 330 21.69 22.87 -24.29
C PRO A 330 20.71 24.03 -24.11
N LEU A 331 21.07 25.03 -23.28
CA LEU A 331 20.20 26.17 -22.98
C LEU A 331 19.68 26.89 -24.23
N ALA A 332 20.49 27.01 -25.29
CA ALA A 332 20.05 27.60 -26.56
C ALA A 332 18.86 26.86 -27.18
N MET A 333 18.81 25.53 -27.03
CA MET A 333 17.71 24.70 -27.50
C MET A 333 16.49 24.78 -26.58
N VAL A 334 16.69 24.84 -25.26
CA VAL A 334 15.60 25.07 -24.29
C VAL A 334 14.92 26.42 -24.54
N LEU A 335 15.69 27.49 -24.80
CA LEU A 335 15.17 28.82 -25.13
C LEU A 335 14.34 28.82 -26.43
N ARG A 336 14.66 27.92 -27.37
CA ARG A 336 13.86 27.71 -28.58
C ARG A 336 12.55 26.98 -28.26
N LEU A 337 12.61 25.92 -27.46
CA LEU A 337 11.43 25.17 -26.98
C LEU A 337 10.49 26.04 -26.13
N GLY A 338 11.01 27.07 -25.45
CA GLY A 338 10.19 28.08 -24.77
C GLY A 338 9.28 28.91 -25.70
N ARG A 339 9.51 28.85 -27.02
CA ARG A 339 8.67 29.48 -28.05
C ARG A 339 7.95 28.45 -28.91
N ASP A 340 7.89 27.20 -28.48
CA ASP A 340 7.24 26.13 -29.22
C ASP A 340 5.74 26.43 -29.40
N PRO A 341 5.13 26.10 -30.55
CA PRO A 341 3.69 26.24 -30.74
C PRO A 341 2.87 25.41 -29.73
N ASP A 342 3.42 24.28 -29.26
CA ASP A 342 2.75 23.39 -28.31
C ASP A 342 2.94 23.86 -26.85
N GLU A 343 1.85 23.95 -26.10
CA GLU A 343 1.86 24.40 -24.71
C GLU A 343 2.56 23.42 -23.76
N ASP A 344 2.41 22.10 -23.96
CA ASP A 344 3.06 21.09 -23.12
C ASP A 344 4.59 21.19 -23.26
N VAL A 345 5.08 21.46 -24.48
CA VAL A 345 6.51 21.67 -24.75
C VAL A 345 7.02 22.93 -24.06
N ARG A 346 6.29 24.04 -24.15
CA ARG A 346 6.64 25.29 -23.44
C ARG A 346 6.65 25.06 -21.92
N ALA A 347 5.67 24.36 -21.37
CA ALA A 347 5.60 24.05 -19.95
C ALA A 347 6.77 23.17 -19.48
N ALA A 348 7.17 22.17 -20.29
CA ALA A 348 8.37 21.38 -20.00
C ALA A 348 9.65 22.23 -20.02
N ALA A 349 9.80 23.14 -21.00
CA ALA A 349 10.94 24.04 -21.09
C ALA A 349 11.03 25.01 -19.89
N MET A 350 9.88 25.52 -19.40
CA MET A 350 9.79 26.38 -18.21
C MET A 350 10.38 25.70 -16.96
N LEU A 351 10.22 24.38 -16.84
CA LEU A 351 10.68 23.59 -15.72
C LEU A 351 12.16 23.18 -15.82
N HIS A 352 12.86 23.55 -16.90
CA HIS A 352 14.27 23.20 -17.06
C HIS A 352 15.15 23.93 -16.02
N PRO A 353 16.13 23.25 -15.37
CA PRO A 353 16.95 23.82 -14.30
C PRO A 353 17.77 25.04 -14.77
N ASP A 354 18.40 24.94 -15.94
CA ASP A 354 19.34 25.96 -16.44
C ASP A 354 18.65 27.18 -17.07
N LEU A 355 17.32 27.24 -17.08
CA LEU A 355 16.59 28.34 -17.69
C LEU A 355 16.71 29.62 -16.82
N PRO A 356 17.15 30.77 -17.36
CA PRO A 356 17.15 32.04 -16.62
C PRO A 356 15.74 32.48 -16.24
N ASP A 357 15.62 33.20 -15.12
CA ASP A 357 14.32 33.64 -14.58
C ASP A 357 13.54 34.52 -15.55
N GLU A 358 14.20 35.41 -16.30
CA GLU A 358 13.54 36.27 -17.29
C GLU A 358 12.91 35.46 -18.42
N ALA A 359 13.61 34.40 -18.87
CA ALA A 359 13.09 33.51 -19.89
C ALA A 359 11.96 32.64 -19.33
N ARG A 360 12.11 32.13 -18.10
CA ARG A 360 11.09 31.36 -17.38
C ARG A 360 9.81 32.17 -17.19
N GLU A 361 9.91 33.45 -16.85
CA GLU A 361 8.79 34.37 -16.68
C GLU A 361 8.05 34.63 -18.00
N GLN A 362 8.79 34.81 -19.11
CA GLN A 362 8.19 34.93 -20.44
C GLN A 362 7.41 33.67 -20.84
N ILE A 363 7.96 32.48 -20.57
CA ILE A 363 7.28 31.22 -20.87
C ILE A 363 6.06 31.03 -19.95
N ALA A 364 6.19 31.34 -18.66
CA ALA A 364 5.12 31.23 -17.67
C ALA A 364 3.88 32.05 -18.05
N ALA A 365 4.06 33.19 -18.71
CA ALA A 365 2.95 33.99 -19.24
C ALA A 365 2.17 33.32 -20.40
N SER A 366 2.72 32.25 -20.99
CA SER A 366 2.18 31.55 -22.16
C SER A 366 1.67 30.12 -21.87
N VAL A 367 1.68 29.69 -20.60
CA VAL A 367 1.29 28.35 -20.16
C VAL A 367 0.32 28.44 -18.99
N ASP A 368 -0.62 27.50 -18.88
CA ASP A 368 -1.47 27.42 -17.69
C ASP A 368 -0.68 26.87 -16.50
N THR A 369 -0.29 27.77 -15.60
CA THR A 369 0.42 27.42 -14.36
C THR A 369 -0.51 26.94 -13.25
N ARG A 370 -1.85 26.90 -13.47
CA ARG A 370 -2.81 26.34 -12.50
C ARG A 370 -2.67 24.83 -12.36
N ASP A 371 -2.12 24.16 -13.38
CA ASP A 371 -1.74 22.76 -13.27
C ASP A 371 -0.68 22.56 -12.17
N TYR A 372 -0.68 21.37 -11.57
CA TYR A 372 0.26 20.94 -10.53
C TYR A 372 1.68 20.71 -11.10
N HIS A 373 2.31 21.77 -11.59
CA HIS A 373 3.71 21.74 -12.01
C HIS A 373 4.63 21.72 -10.79
N VAL A 374 5.67 20.88 -10.86
CA VAL A 374 6.70 20.71 -9.84
C VAL A 374 8.05 20.63 -10.55
N ALA A 375 9.04 21.41 -10.08
CA ALA A 375 10.40 21.32 -10.58
C ALA A 375 11.08 20.02 -10.09
N ASP A 376 11.10 18.96 -10.89
CA ASP A 376 11.66 17.64 -10.51
C ASP A 376 13.12 17.73 -10.04
N TRP A 377 13.91 18.61 -10.67
CA TRP A 377 15.31 18.83 -10.30
C TRP A 377 15.50 19.43 -8.89
N LEU A 378 14.44 19.97 -8.27
CA LEU A 378 14.42 20.42 -6.88
C LEU A 378 13.90 19.37 -5.89
N LEU A 379 13.51 18.17 -6.31
CA LEU A 379 13.05 17.15 -5.36
C LEU A 379 14.18 16.66 -4.46
N PRO A 380 13.89 16.17 -3.24
CA PRO A 380 14.90 15.80 -2.25
C PRO A 380 15.90 14.73 -2.71
N HIS A 381 15.46 13.83 -3.60
CA HIS A 381 16.31 12.78 -4.17
C HIS A 381 17.10 13.23 -5.42
N ARG A 382 16.90 14.48 -5.91
CA ARG A 382 17.63 15.05 -7.06
C ARG A 382 18.58 16.20 -6.68
N SER A 383 18.34 16.86 -5.56
CA SER A 383 19.03 18.09 -5.17
C SER A 383 19.58 18.00 -3.75
N THR A 384 20.55 18.87 -3.43
CA THR A 384 20.99 19.06 -2.05
C THR A 384 20.03 19.99 -1.31
N LEU A 385 19.97 19.89 0.02
CA LEU A 385 19.17 20.83 0.83
C LEU A 385 19.58 22.29 0.56
N ALA A 386 20.89 22.57 0.48
CA ALA A 386 21.40 23.91 0.19
C ALA A 386 20.88 24.48 -1.14
N GLU A 387 20.73 23.65 -2.17
CA GLU A 387 20.15 24.07 -3.45
C GLU A 387 18.66 24.37 -3.31
N ARG A 388 17.90 23.47 -2.67
CA ARG A 388 16.46 23.67 -2.44
C ARG A 388 16.16 24.94 -1.66
N LEU A 389 16.98 25.26 -0.65
CA LEU A 389 16.78 26.43 0.19
C LEU A 389 16.88 27.76 -0.57
N LYS A 390 17.58 27.82 -1.70
CA LYS A 390 17.61 29.00 -2.57
C LYS A 390 16.25 29.33 -3.19
N HIS A 391 15.35 28.35 -3.25
CA HIS A 391 14.06 28.45 -3.93
C HIS A 391 12.85 28.48 -2.98
N VAL A 392 13.06 28.57 -1.66
CA VAL A 392 11.97 28.71 -0.67
C VAL A 392 11.12 29.95 -0.94
N ASP A 393 11.77 31.06 -1.34
CA ASP A 393 11.13 32.33 -1.69
C ASP A 393 11.02 32.55 -3.21
N SER A 394 11.12 31.49 -4.01
CA SER A 394 11.02 31.61 -5.46
C SER A 394 9.69 32.24 -5.86
N ARG A 395 9.72 33.20 -6.79
CA ARG A 395 8.50 33.76 -7.40
C ARG A 395 7.69 32.68 -8.14
N PHE A 396 8.36 31.62 -8.58
CA PHE A 396 7.74 30.51 -9.28
C PHE A 396 7.20 29.47 -8.29
N VAL A 397 5.87 29.36 -8.24
CA VAL A 397 5.15 28.47 -7.32
C VAL A 397 5.60 27.00 -7.46
N PHE A 398 5.88 26.53 -8.68
CA PHE A 398 6.34 25.16 -8.92
C PHE A 398 7.70 24.84 -8.29
N CYS A 399 8.56 25.84 -8.06
CA CYS A 399 9.80 25.65 -7.29
C CYS A 399 9.47 25.48 -5.81
N ARG A 400 8.61 26.34 -5.24
CA ARG A 400 8.19 26.26 -3.84
C ARG A 400 7.47 24.95 -3.53
N ARG A 401 6.62 24.47 -4.46
CA ARG A 401 5.98 23.15 -4.39
C ARG A 401 7.01 22.02 -4.34
N ALA A 402 8.05 22.07 -5.18
CA ALA A 402 9.13 21.09 -5.15
C ALA A 402 9.91 21.10 -3.83
N VAL A 403 10.20 22.29 -3.29
CA VAL A 403 10.87 22.43 -1.99
C VAL A 403 10.01 21.86 -0.86
N ALA A 404 8.69 22.02 -0.91
CA ALA A 404 7.76 21.50 0.09
C ALA A 404 7.72 19.95 0.19
N PHE A 405 8.24 19.21 -0.79
CA PHE A 405 8.44 17.75 -0.69
C PHE A 405 9.60 17.35 0.24
N SER A 406 10.36 18.31 0.76
CA SER A 406 11.57 18.05 1.54
C SER A 406 11.23 17.71 3.00
N PRO A 407 11.60 16.53 3.52
CA PRO A 407 11.40 16.18 4.92
C PRO A 407 12.48 16.75 5.85
N ASP A 408 13.52 17.38 5.30
CA ASP A 408 14.73 17.84 5.97
C ASP A 408 14.86 19.37 6.02
N LEU A 409 13.73 20.09 5.91
CA LEU A 409 13.74 21.55 5.92
C LEU A 409 14.05 22.09 7.33
N PRO A 410 14.86 23.15 7.45
CA PRO A 410 15.03 23.84 8.71
C PRO A 410 13.73 24.58 9.10
N THR A 411 13.54 24.79 10.40
CA THR A 411 12.31 25.37 10.98
C THR A 411 11.89 26.70 10.33
N TRP A 412 12.84 27.57 9.97
CA TRP A 412 12.52 28.86 9.30
C TRP A 412 11.90 28.66 7.92
N ALA A 413 12.35 27.65 7.15
CA ALA A 413 11.83 27.35 5.83
C ALA A 413 10.45 26.69 5.93
N VAL A 414 10.26 25.81 6.93
CA VAL A 414 8.96 25.24 7.28
C VAL A 414 7.96 26.35 7.59
N ALA A 415 8.32 27.29 8.49
CA ALA A 415 7.47 28.42 8.83
C ALA A 415 7.15 29.29 7.61
N ARG A 416 8.14 29.52 6.73
CA ARG A 416 7.97 30.31 5.52
C ARG A 416 7.00 29.68 4.51
N LEU A 417 7.12 28.37 4.26
CA LEU A 417 6.25 27.61 3.36
C LEU A 417 4.87 27.33 3.97
N ALA A 418 4.76 27.21 5.29
CA ALA A 418 3.48 27.12 5.99
C ALA A 418 2.66 28.42 5.84
N ALA A 419 3.33 29.57 5.75
CA ALA A 419 2.74 30.87 5.47
C ALA A 419 2.62 31.19 3.97
N ASP A 420 2.89 30.23 3.07
CA ASP A 420 2.75 30.45 1.63
C ASP A 420 1.30 30.75 1.25
N GLU A 421 1.08 31.56 0.21
CA GLU A 421 -0.26 31.86 -0.31
C GLU A 421 -0.84 30.66 -1.09
N ASP A 422 0.00 29.87 -1.75
CA ASP A 422 -0.41 28.73 -2.55
C ASP A 422 -0.84 27.57 -1.65
N TYR A 423 -2.08 27.12 -1.84
CA TYR A 423 -2.64 26.00 -1.09
C TYR A 423 -1.83 24.72 -1.26
N SER A 424 -1.33 24.45 -2.47
CA SER A 424 -0.59 23.22 -2.75
C SER A 424 0.78 23.21 -2.08
N VAL A 425 1.46 24.36 -1.96
CA VAL A 425 2.69 24.46 -1.16
C VAL A 425 2.44 24.05 0.29
N ARG A 426 1.40 24.61 0.93
CA ARG A 426 1.06 24.28 2.33
C ARG A 426 0.65 22.80 2.48
N LEU A 427 -0.12 22.27 1.53
CA LEU A 427 -0.54 20.87 1.52
C LEU A 427 0.65 19.91 1.38
N LEU A 428 1.52 20.15 0.40
CA LEU A 428 2.70 19.33 0.16
C LEU A 428 3.66 19.35 1.35
N LEU A 429 3.83 20.51 2.00
CA LEU A 429 4.61 20.62 3.23
C LEU A 429 4.03 19.71 4.33
N ALA A 430 2.72 19.76 4.55
CA ALA A 430 2.05 18.96 5.58
C ALA A 430 2.06 17.45 5.29
N GLU A 431 2.08 17.05 4.02
CA GLU A 431 2.17 15.64 3.63
C GLU A 431 3.58 15.07 3.76
N ASN A 432 4.63 15.90 3.59
CA ASN A 432 6.00 15.43 3.45
C ASN A 432 6.93 15.84 4.61
N HIS A 433 6.55 16.80 5.46
CA HIS A 433 7.40 17.28 6.55
C HIS A 433 6.81 16.93 7.94
N PRO A 434 7.53 16.19 8.80
CA PRO A 434 7.01 15.74 10.10
C PRO A 434 6.73 16.89 11.08
N GLU A 435 7.42 18.02 10.93
CA GLU A 435 7.25 19.20 11.76
C GLU A 435 6.31 20.26 11.14
N ALA A 436 5.45 19.90 10.19
CA ALA A 436 4.48 20.86 9.66
C ALA A 436 3.66 21.50 10.81
N PRO A 437 3.45 22.84 10.80
CA PRO A 437 2.80 23.54 11.90
C PRO A 437 1.37 23.06 12.18
N ALA A 438 1.01 22.95 13.45
CA ALA A 438 -0.29 22.41 13.87
C ALA A 438 -1.50 23.26 13.42
N ASP A 439 -1.30 24.57 13.27
CA ASP A 439 -2.32 25.56 12.96
C ASP A 439 -2.82 25.50 11.50
N ILE A 440 -1.97 25.07 10.57
CA ILE A 440 -2.36 24.93 9.15
C ILE A 440 -3.14 23.63 8.87
N LEU A 441 -2.95 22.58 9.68
CA LEU A 441 -3.50 21.24 9.40
C LEU A 441 -5.04 21.21 9.34
N PRO A 442 -5.79 21.85 10.26
CA PRO A 442 -7.25 21.79 10.21
C PRO A 442 -7.83 22.43 8.94
N ASP A 443 -7.27 23.56 8.51
CA ASP A 443 -7.71 24.26 7.30
C ASP A 443 -7.33 23.50 6.01
N LEU A 444 -6.20 22.79 6.01
CA LEU A 444 -5.85 21.86 4.93
C LEU A 444 -6.82 20.68 4.88
N ILE A 445 -7.09 20.02 6.01
CA ILE A 445 -8.02 18.86 6.07
C ILE A 445 -9.41 19.20 5.54
N ARG A 446 -9.94 20.39 5.86
CA ARG A 446 -11.27 20.84 5.39
C ARG A 446 -11.36 20.99 3.87
N ARG A 447 -10.24 21.30 3.19
CA ARG A 447 -10.19 21.55 1.74
C ARG A 447 -9.56 20.42 0.94
N ALA A 448 -8.82 19.54 1.61
CA ALA A 448 -8.13 18.41 1.02
C ALA A 448 -9.13 17.38 0.49
N GLY A 449 -8.82 16.75 -0.65
CA GLY A 449 -9.45 15.51 -1.07
C GLY A 449 -8.95 14.33 -0.23
N HIS A 450 -8.43 13.29 -0.88
CA HIS A 450 -7.92 12.10 -0.19
C HIS A 450 -6.80 12.36 0.83
N ALA A 451 -6.01 13.43 0.66
CA ALA A 451 -4.93 13.81 1.58
C ALA A 451 -5.38 13.94 3.04
N ARG A 452 -6.65 14.28 3.30
CA ARG A 452 -7.21 14.47 4.65
C ARG A 452 -7.01 13.25 5.56
N TRP A 453 -7.09 12.03 5.01
CA TRP A 453 -6.95 10.77 5.77
C TRP A 453 -5.53 10.53 6.25
N ASN A 454 -4.53 11.10 5.57
CA ASN A 454 -3.14 11.07 6.01
C ASN A 454 -2.86 12.18 7.01
N LEU A 455 -3.31 13.41 6.72
CA LEU A 455 -3.06 14.59 7.54
C LEU A 455 -3.69 14.49 8.94
N VAL A 456 -4.82 13.80 9.10
CA VAL A 456 -5.47 13.63 10.42
C VAL A 456 -4.60 12.84 11.42
N ASN A 457 -3.65 12.05 10.91
CA ASN A 457 -2.69 11.29 11.68
C ASN A 457 -1.30 11.95 11.73
N HIS A 458 -1.19 13.20 11.27
CA HIS A 458 0.05 13.96 11.37
C HIS A 458 0.45 14.12 12.85
N PRO A 459 1.75 13.99 13.22
CA PRO A 459 2.20 14.06 14.61
C PRO A 459 1.77 15.34 15.34
N ASN A 460 1.73 16.46 14.62
CA ASN A 460 1.33 17.77 15.15
C ASN A 460 -0.19 18.05 15.06
N MET A 461 -1.03 17.08 14.71
CA MET A 461 -2.48 17.31 14.59
C MET A 461 -3.10 17.69 15.95
N PRO A 462 -3.70 18.89 16.11
CA PRO A 462 -4.17 19.33 17.41
C PRO A 462 -5.45 18.62 17.85
N ALA A 463 -5.44 18.14 19.10
CA ALA A 463 -6.54 17.42 19.74
C ALA A 463 -7.88 18.19 19.71
N HIS A 464 -7.86 19.52 19.88
CA HIS A 464 -9.08 20.33 19.87
C HIS A 464 -9.74 20.37 18.48
N ALA A 465 -8.94 20.41 17.40
CA ALA A 465 -9.48 20.38 16.04
C ALA A 465 -10.03 18.98 15.69
N LEU A 466 -9.42 17.91 16.22
CA LEU A 466 -9.98 16.56 16.10
C LEU A 466 -11.33 16.43 16.80
N ALA A 467 -11.47 17.03 17.99
CA ALA A 467 -12.76 17.09 18.69
C ALA A 467 -13.80 17.92 17.91
N GLU A 468 -13.39 19.04 17.30
CA GLU A 468 -14.26 19.84 16.41
C GLU A 468 -14.71 19.02 15.19
N PHE A 469 -13.81 18.29 14.54
CA PHE A 469 -14.13 17.43 13.41
C PHE A 469 -15.06 16.28 13.82
N ALA A 470 -14.81 15.65 14.96
CA ALA A 470 -15.68 14.61 15.52
C ALA A 470 -17.11 15.13 15.81
N ALA A 471 -17.23 16.37 16.27
CA ALA A 471 -18.53 17.02 16.51
C ALA A 471 -19.17 17.64 15.25
N SER A 472 -18.51 17.55 14.09
CA SER A 472 -18.97 18.20 12.87
C SER A 472 -20.18 17.51 12.26
N GLY A 473 -21.12 18.31 11.75
CA GLY A 473 -22.21 17.82 10.90
C GLY A 473 -21.74 17.37 9.50
N ASN A 474 -20.47 17.59 9.16
CA ASN A 474 -19.88 17.07 7.94
C ASN A 474 -19.37 15.63 8.17
N ASP A 475 -20.01 14.67 7.51
CA ASP A 475 -19.71 13.24 7.61
C ASP A 475 -18.26 12.91 7.30
N ASP A 476 -17.65 13.58 6.32
CA ASP A 476 -16.25 13.34 5.95
C ASP A 476 -15.30 13.76 7.08
N LEU A 477 -15.51 14.94 7.67
CA LEU A 477 -14.66 15.42 8.76
C LEU A 477 -14.78 14.53 10.00
N ARG A 478 -16.01 14.13 10.33
CA ARG A 478 -16.28 13.24 11.46
C ARG A 478 -15.63 11.87 11.29
N ARG A 479 -15.79 11.25 10.12
CA ARG A 479 -15.20 9.94 9.81
C ARG A 479 -13.67 10.01 9.76
N VAL A 480 -13.10 11.08 9.21
CA VAL A 480 -11.65 11.32 9.23
C VAL A 480 -11.13 11.41 10.67
N ALA A 481 -11.79 12.19 11.53
CA ALA A 481 -11.44 12.26 12.95
C ALA A 481 -11.49 10.89 13.64
N ALA A 482 -12.51 10.07 13.33
CA ALA A 482 -12.68 8.72 13.87
C ALA A 482 -11.50 7.78 13.54
N THR A 483 -10.72 8.07 12.49
CA THR A 483 -9.51 7.29 12.12
C THR A 483 -8.21 7.81 12.72
N SER A 484 -8.26 8.94 13.42
CA SER A 484 -7.05 9.55 14.00
C SER A 484 -6.59 8.81 15.24
N ARG A 485 -5.32 8.42 15.29
CA ARG A 485 -4.68 7.88 16.51
C ARG A 485 -4.54 8.92 17.62
N ASN A 486 -4.65 10.20 17.28
CA ASN A 486 -4.55 11.34 18.21
C ASN A 486 -5.93 11.81 18.69
N LEU A 487 -7.01 11.09 18.35
CA LEU A 487 -8.37 11.44 18.76
C LEU A 487 -8.48 11.45 20.30
N PRO A 488 -9.06 12.48 20.93
CA PRO A 488 -9.30 12.47 22.36
C PRO A 488 -10.29 11.37 22.76
N ALA A 489 -10.04 10.70 23.88
CA ALA A 489 -10.90 9.60 24.37
C ALA A 489 -12.36 10.03 24.56
N THR A 490 -12.62 11.27 24.99
CA THR A 490 -13.97 11.82 25.13
C THR A 490 -14.70 11.92 23.80
N ALA A 491 -14.01 12.36 22.74
CA ALA A 491 -14.57 12.39 21.39
C ALA A 491 -14.76 10.96 20.86
N ALA A 492 -13.83 10.04 21.12
CA ALA A 492 -13.98 8.64 20.73
C ALA A 492 -15.23 7.99 21.35
N THR A 493 -15.48 8.20 22.65
CA THR A 493 -16.69 7.73 23.33
C THR A 493 -17.96 8.32 22.72
N GLN A 494 -17.97 9.61 22.39
CA GLN A 494 -19.13 10.25 21.72
C GLN A 494 -19.40 9.62 20.35
N LEU A 495 -18.36 9.41 19.55
CA LEU A 495 -18.48 8.78 18.23
C LEU A 495 -18.94 7.32 18.31
N ALA A 496 -18.59 6.59 19.38
CA ALA A 496 -18.99 5.20 19.58
C ALA A 496 -20.51 5.02 19.80
N THR A 497 -21.22 6.10 20.11
CA THR A 497 -22.67 6.16 20.27
C THR A 497 -23.37 6.94 19.16
N HIS A 498 -22.64 7.35 18.12
CA HIS A 498 -23.18 8.17 17.03
C HIS A 498 -24.12 7.37 16.11
N ASP A 499 -25.13 8.02 15.53
CA ASP A 499 -26.13 7.32 14.70
C ASP A 499 -25.52 6.74 13.40
N ASP A 500 -24.59 7.46 12.77
CA ASP A 500 -23.83 7.00 11.60
C ASP A 500 -23.02 5.72 11.90
N HIS A 501 -23.46 4.60 11.32
CA HIS A 501 -22.81 3.30 11.46
C HIS A 501 -21.33 3.32 11.05
N THR A 502 -20.98 4.02 9.97
CA THR A 502 -19.58 4.10 9.49
C THR A 502 -18.68 4.76 10.53
N THR A 503 -19.16 5.83 11.17
CA THR A 503 -18.46 6.51 12.25
C THR A 503 -18.23 5.57 13.45
N ARG A 504 -19.26 4.83 13.87
CA ARG A 504 -19.15 3.84 14.97
C ARG A 504 -18.15 2.73 14.65
N HIS A 505 -18.17 2.21 13.42
CA HIS A 505 -17.26 1.16 12.99
C HIS A 505 -15.80 1.63 13.01
N LEU A 506 -15.51 2.83 12.47
CA LEU A 506 -14.15 3.38 12.46
C LEU A 506 -13.60 3.62 13.88
N VAL A 507 -14.43 4.14 14.79
CA VAL A 507 -13.98 4.42 16.17
C VAL A 507 -13.87 3.16 17.03
N ALA A 508 -14.64 2.10 16.74
CA ALA A 508 -14.59 0.83 17.48
C ALA A 508 -13.18 0.21 17.49
N ALA A 509 -12.44 0.34 16.39
CA ALA A 509 -11.05 -0.11 16.26
C ALA A 509 -10.01 0.94 16.68
N ASN A 510 -10.42 2.16 17.05
CA ASN A 510 -9.51 3.26 17.34
C ASN A 510 -8.84 3.09 18.72
N PRO A 511 -7.51 3.26 18.85
CA PRO A 511 -6.81 3.21 20.14
C PRO A 511 -7.30 4.23 21.19
N ALA A 512 -7.92 5.32 20.77
CA ALA A 512 -8.48 6.32 21.67
C ALA A 512 -9.72 5.81 22.43
N LEU A 513 -10.36 4.72 21.98
CA LEU A 513 -11.60 4.23 22.58
C LEU A 513 -11.32 3.54 23.93
N PRO A 514 -11.94 3.99 25.04
CA PRO A 514 -11.74 3.37 26.35
C PRO A 514 -12.26 1.93 26.42
N LEU A 515 -11.60 1.09 27.22
CA LEU A 515 -11.95 -0.33 27.41
C LEU A 515 -13.43 -0.60 27.76
N PRO A 516 -14.12 0.21 28.60
CA PRO A 516 -15.55 -0.01 28.86
C PRO A 516 -16.40 0.05 27.58
N GLU A 517 -16.10 0.97 26.67
CA GLU A 517 -16.81 1.09 25.40
C GLU A 517 -16.46 -0.04 24.44
N ILE A 518 -15.19 -0.46 24.38
CA ILE A 518 -14.79 -1.65 23.63
C ILE A 518 -15.59 -2.87 24.12
N THR A 519 -15.66 -3.06 25.44
CA THR A 519 -16.38 -4.19 26.04
C THR A 519 -17.88 -4.16 25.73
N ARG A 520 -18.49 -2.97 25.74
CA ARG A 520 -19.88 -2.77 25.33
C ARG A 520 -20.08 -3.17 23.85
N LEU A 521 -19.21 -2.71 22.96
CA LEU A 521 -19.30 -2.97 21.52
C LEU A 521 -19.04 -4.43 21.13
N LEU A 522 -18.27 -5.20 21.91
CA LEU A 522 -18.13 -6.65 21.71
C LEU A 522 -19.47 -7.41 21.80
N HIS A 523 -20.47 -6.83 22.46
CA HIS A 523 -21.81 -7.39 22.62
C HIS A 523 -22.84 -6.66 21.75
N ASP A 524 -22.39 -5.79 20.83
CA ASP A 524 -23.29 -5.09 19.93
C ASP A 524 -23.99 -6.12 19.02
N PRO A 525 -25.30 -5.99 18.78
CA PRO A 525 -26.01 -6.87 17.87
C PRO A 525 -25.49 -6.76 16.43
N ASP A 526 -24.82 -5.67 16.08
CA ASP A 526 -24.15 -5.50 14.80
C ASP A 526 -22.80 -6.26 14.77
N PRO A 527 -22.68 -7.33 13.96
CA PRO A 527 -21.45 -8.11 13.88
C PRO A 527 -20.25 -7.28 13.41
N GLN A 528 -20.45 -6.24 12.58
CA GLN A 528 -19.35 -5.40 12.09
C GLN A 528 -18.77 -4.50 13.19
N LEU A 529 -19.60 -4.07 14.14
CA LEU A 529 -19.15 -3.31 15.31
C LEU A 529 -18.44 -4.22 16.32
N ALA A 530 -18.98 -5.42 16.56
CA ALA A 530 -18.36 -6.40 17.44
C ALA A 530 -16.98 -6.87 16.92
N GLU A 531 -16.87 -7.11 15.60
CA GLU A 531 -15.60 -7.41 14.93
C GLU A 531 -14.59 -6.27 15.08
N ALA A 532 -14.99 -5.03 14.82
CA ALA A 532 -14.11 -3.86 14.95
C ALA A 532 -13.65 -3.63 16.40
N ALA A 533 -14.53 -3.85 17.38
CA ALA A 533 -14.18 -3.79 18.80
C ALA A 533 -13.18 -4.89 19.19
N ALA A 534 -13.35 -6.11 18.66
CA ALA A 534 -12.41 -7.21 18.88
C ALA A 534 -11.04 -6.97 18.23
N HIS A 535 -11.00 -6.21 17.13
CA HIS A 535 -9.77 -5.76 16.48
C HIS A 535 -9.03 -4.66 17.27
N ASN A 536 -9.66 -4.02 18.25
CA ASN A 536 -9.08 -2.87 18.95
C ASN A 536 -7.78 -3.25 19.70
N PRO A 537 -6.66 -2.50 19.51
CA PRO A 537 -5.37 -2.83 20.11
C PRO A 537 -5.33 -2.72 21.64
N HIS A 538 -6.30 -2.06 22.27
CA HIS A 538 -6.40 -1.99 23.74
C HIS A 538 -7.22 -3.13 24.36
N LEU A 539 -7.69 -4.09 23.57
CA LEU A 539 -8.37 -5.27 24.10
C LEU A 539 -7.41 -6.13 24.95
N PRO A 540 -7.70 -6.38 26.25
CA PRO A 540 -6.80 -7.14 27.11
C PRO A 540 -6.67 -8.62 26.66
N PRO A 541 -5.46 -9.20 26.64
CA PRO A 541 -5.28 -10.61 26.28
C PRO A 541 -6.06 -11.60 27.15
N ARG A 542 -6.36 -11.25 28.41
CA ARG A 542 -7.21 -12.07 29.28
C ARG A 542 -8.64 -12.17 28.74
N LEU A 543 -9.19 -11.05 28.26
CA LEU A 543 -10.53 -10.97 27.71
C LEU A 543 -10.63 -11.73 26.39
N ALA A 544 -9.64 -11.54 25.49
CA ALA A 544 -9.54 -12.31 24.26
C ALA A 544 -9.49 -13.83 24.52
N ARG A 545 -8.73 -14.29 25.52
CA ARG A 545 -8.70 -15.71 25.92
C ARG A 545 -10.06 -16.23 26.35
N GLN A 546 -10.82 -15.45 27.11
CA GLN A 546 -12.16 -15.83 27.55
C GLN A 546 -13.11 -15.99 26.37
N LEU A 547 -13.12 -15.03 25.44
CA LEU A 547 -13.97 -15.06 24.23
C LEU A 547 -13.67 -16.28 23.33
N ILE A 548 -12.38 -16.61 23.17
CA ILE A 548 -11.97 -17.80 22.40
C ILE A 548 -12.39 -19.10 23.09
N ALA A 549 -12.30 -19.15 24.42
CA ALA A 549 -12.62 -20.35 25.20
C ALA A 549 -14.14 -20.58 25.34
N SER A 550 -14.93 -19.51 25.48
CA SER A 550 -16.39 -19.60 25.63
C SER A 550 -17.08 -19.98 24.33
N GLY A 551 -16.57 -19.52 23.18
CA GLY A 551 -17.32 -19.58 21.91
C GLY A 551 -18.64 -18.82 21.95
N ASP A 552 -18.81 -17.94 22.94
CA ASP A 552 -19.99 -17.12 23.22
C ASP A 552 -19.57 -15.75 23.75
N ALA A 553 -20.25 -14.68 23.30
CA ALA A 553 -19.88 -13.30 23.62
C ALA A 553 -20.19 -12.95 25.07
N SER A 554 -20.95 -13.79 25.77
CA SER A 554 -21.26 -13.69 27.20
C SER A 554 -19.99 -13.71 28.06
N LEU A 555 -19.52 -12.54 28.51
CA LEU A 555 -18.49 -12.50 29.55
C LEU A 555 -19.03 -13.04 30.87
N PRO A 556 -18.28 -13.88 31.62
CA PRO A 556 -18.65 -14.19 32.98
C PRO A 556 -18.69 -12.89 33.78
N LYS A 557 -19.72 -12.72 34.62
CA LYS A 557 -19.90 -11.57 35.52
C LYS A 557 -18.56 -11.23 36.15
N ALA A 558 -18.16 -9.96 36.04
CA ALA A 558 -16.96 -9.45 36.67
C ALA A 558 -16.93 -9.90 38.13
N GLU A 559 -15.98 -10.77 38.48
CA GLU A 559 -15.59 -10.93 39.87
C GLU A 559 -14.98 -9.59 40.27
N HIS A 560 -15.78 -8.77 40.96
CA HIS A 560 -15.28 -7.66 41.74
C HIS A 560 -14.31 -8.24 42.77
N ASP A 561 -13.02 -8.27 42.43
CA ASP A 561 -11.96 -8.47 43.41
C ASP A 561 -11.80 -7.17 44.21
N ASN A 562 -12.77 -6.95 45.11
CA ASN A 562 -12.63 -6.08 46.28
C ASN A 562 -12.44 -7.01 47.50
N GLY A 563 -11.41 -7.84 47.48
CA GLY A 563 -10.88 -8.43 48.71
C GLY A 563 -10.05 -7.39 49.47
N PRO A 564 -10.30 -7.12 50.76
CA PRO A 564 -9.47 -6.20 51.53
C PRO A 564 -8.05 -6.80 51.65
N PRO A 565 -6.99 -5.97 51.74
CA PRO A 565 -5.64 -6.48 51.91
C PRO A 565 -5.56 -7.28 53.21
N ALA A 566 -5.03 -8.50 53.11
CA ALA A 566 -4.81 -9.39 54.24
C ALA A 566 -4.05 -8.65 55.36
N ALA A 567 -4.68 -8.55 56.52
CA ALA A 567 -4.05 -8.05 57.73
C ALA A 567 -2.85 -8.93 58.08
N GLY A 568 -1.67 -8.33 58.18
CA GLY A 568 -0.47 -8.99 58.67
C GLY A 568 -0.66 -9.44 60.13
N HIS A 569 -0.49 -10.74 60.37
CA HIS A 569 -0.28 -11.26 61.71
C HIS A 569 1.15 -10.95 62.18
N PRO A 570 1.35 -10.59 63.46
CA PRO A 570 2.67 -10.29 64.01
C PRO A 570 3.43 -11.60 64.30
N PRO A 571 4.78 -11.58 64.30
CA PRO A 571 5.56 -12.75 64.65
C PRO A 571 5.55 -12.99 66.16
N THR A 572 5.30 -14.23 66.57
CA THR A 572 5.53 -14.72 67.93
C THR A 572 7.02 -15.00 68.17
N PRO A 573 7.57 -14.74 69.37
CA PRO A 573 8.99 -14.95 69.66
C PRO A 573 9.27 -16.42 69.96
N ASP A 574 10.28 -16.99 69.31
CA ASP A 574 10.78 -18.33 69.61
C ASP A 574 11.95 -18.23 70.59
N GLU A 575 11.69 -18.58 71.85
CA GLU A 575 12.70 -18.88 72.85
C GLU A 575 13.34 -20.23 72.52
N ARG A 576 14.66 -20.24 72.26
CA ARG A 576 15.61 -21.27 72.73
C ARG A 576 16.99 -21.00 72.14
N THR A 577 17.94 -20.57 72.96
CA THR A 577 19.17 -21.34 73.30
C THR A 577 20.12 -20.52 74.20
N PRO A 578 20.96 -21.19 75.02
CA PRO A 578 21.48 -20.63 76.27
C PRO A 578 22.84 -19.94 76.14
N ARG A 579 23.13 -19.05 77.10
CA ARG A 579 24.48 -18.52 77.42
C ARG A 579 25.44 -19.64 77.83
N PRO A 580 26.75 -19.49 77.60
CA PRO A 580 27.65 -18.96 78.63
C PRO A 580 28.65 -17.92 78.04
N ALA A 581 28.88 -16.77 78.67
CA ALA A 581 29.83 -16.46 79.76
C ALA A 581 31.18 -15.87 79.28
N SER A 582 31.30 -14.57 79.54
CA SER A 582 32.48 -13.81 80.04
C SER A 582 33.76 -13.61 79.22
N SER A 583 34.27 -12.38 79.42
CA SER A 583 35.65 -11.86 79.30
C SER A 583 36.13 -11.51 77.89
N ALA A 584 36.90 -10.44 77.63
CA ALA A 584 37.30 -9.23 78.35
C ALA A 584 38.13 -8.40 77.35
N GLY A 585 38.10 -7.05 77.46
CA GLY A 585 39.08 -6.08 76.90
C GLY A 585 39.13 -5.97 75.37
N GLU A 586 39.34 -4.80 74.76
CA GLU A 586 39.58 -3.41 75.17
C GLU A 586 38.90 -2.51 74.13
#